data_AF-A0A812JMX4-F1
#
_entry.id   AF-A0A812JMX4-F1
#
_cell.length_a   1.000
_cell.length_b   1.000
_cell.length_c   1.000
_cell.angle_alpha   90.00
_cell.angle_beta   90.00
_cell.angle_gamma   90.00
#
_symmetry.space_group_name_H-M   'P 1'
#
loop_
_entity.id
_entity.type
_entity.pdbx_description
1 polymer ?
#
loop_
_entity_poly.entity_id
_entity_poly.type
_entity_poly.pdbx_seq_one_letter_code
_entity_poly.pdbx_strand_id
1 'polypeptide(L)'
;MQRNLFHSKEILQEHFELHIRRSNILEDSWEALQEAAYLELLAPKLRIEYAGEQAQDQGGVAQDWFCGVGHALAADAGSDESASILTMGASSRMLIPRPVRKETDDSAEGHYRDLFVCGRFLALATLHGGRPLPMPLSPFVCKYLVGAPVELSDMKLLDSDFYRQRVEPLLSPDGLEEVEAALGEPLTFLSVPTELRPAEELEPGGACRKVTKENLHRYLVLLCEAFLCSELREELQCLVQGFWDVLPLEALRAAHLEASDLAILLTGSCGV
;
A
#
# COMPACT_ATOMS: atom_id res chain seq x y z
N MET A 1 -45.03 5.06 -29.93
CA MET A 1 -43.66 4.69 -30.31
C MET A 1 -42.70 5.43 -29.41
N GLN A 2 -41.97 4.68 -28.57
CA GLN A 2 -40.57 4.88 -28.12
C GLN A 2 -40.14 6.32 -27.78
N ARG A 3 -39.67 6.64 -26.57
CA ARG A 3 -38.54 6.00 -25.87
C ARG A 3 -38.61 6.31 -24.36
N ASN A 4 -38.80 5.26 -23.55
CA ASN A 4 -38.20 5.20 -22.22
C ASN A 4 -36.70 4.94 -22.43
N LEU A 5 -35.85 5.90 -22.10
CA LEU A 5 -34.40 5.71 -22.06
C LEU A 5 -33.89 6.46 -20.82
N PHE A 6 -33.26 5.70 -19.94
CA PHE A 6 -32.54 6.11 -18.71
C PHE A 6 -33.39 6.32 -17.45
N HIS A 7 -33.95 5.22 -16.94
CA HIS A 7 -34.18 5.00 -15.50
C HIS A 7 -33.72 3.59 -15.13
N SER A 8 -32.42 3.33 -15.25
CA SER A 8 -31.77 2.27 -14.48
C SER A 8 -31.05 2.97 -13.33
N LYS A 9 -31.79 3.26 -12.25
CA LYS A 9 -31.16 3.26 -10.93
C LYS A 9 -30.68 1.83 -10.76
N GLU A 10 -29.40 1.57 -10.94
CA GLU A 10 -28.80 0.35 -10.45
C GLU A 10 -29.06 0.36 -8.94
N ILE A 11 -30.00 -0.49 -8.51
CA ILE A 11 -30.34 -0.61 -7.09
C ILE A 11 -29.15 -1.30 -6.45
N LEU A 12 -28.33 -0.53 -5.73
CA LEU A 12 -27.28 -1.09 -4.89
C LEU A 12 -27.92 -2.14 -3.97
N GLN A 13 -27.27 -3.29 -3.85
CA GLN A 13 -27.70 -4.32 -2.90
C GLN A 13 -27.70 -3.72 -1.48
N GLU A 14 -28.65 -4.13 -0.64
CA GLU A 14 -28.72 -3.62 0.75
C GLU A 14 -27.55 -4.11 1.62
N HIS A 15 -26.98 -5.26 1.27
CA HIS A 15 -25.90 -5.91 1.98
C HIS A 15 -24.97 -6.62 1.00
N PHE A 16 -23.68 -6.58 1.30
CA PHE A 16 -22.68 -7.48 0.74
C PHE A 16 -22.46 -8.61 1.74
N GLU A 17 -22.55 -9.85 1.27
CA GLU A 17 -22.54 -11.03 2.15
C GLU A 17 -21.37 -11.96 1.83
N LEU A 18 -20.59 -12.29 2.85
CA LEU A 18 -19.43 -13.17 2.76
C LEU A 18 -19.68 -14.45 3.56
N HIS A 19 -19.49 -15.61 2.92
CA HIS A 19 -19.62 -16.92 3.55
C HIS A 19 -18.23 -17.50 3.80
N ILE A 20 -17.81 -17.60 5.06
CA ILE A 20 -16.41 -17.81 5.43
C ILE A 20 -16.26 -19.03 6.35
N ARG A 21 -15.25 -19.87 6.13
CA ARG A 21 -14.81 -20.89 7.11
C ARG A 21 -13.68 -20.30 7.95
N ARG A 22 -13.79 -20.35 9.28
CA ARG A 22 -12.71 -19.87 10.18
C ARG A 22 -11.36 -20.52 9.92
N SER A 23 -11.37 -21.82 9.62
CA SER A 23 -10.16 -22.58 9.29
C SER A 23 -9.51 -22.16 7.98
N ASN A 24 -10.23 -21.44 7.13
CA ASN A 24 -9.82 -21.03 5.79
C ASN A 24 -10.05 -19.54 5.54
N ILE A 25 -9.90 -18.73 6.60
CA ILE A 25 -10.37 -17.34 6.60
C ILE A 25 -9.77 -16.51 5.48
N LEU A 26 -8.47 -16.68 5.18
CA LEU A 26 -7.79 -15.89 4.16
C LEU A 26 -8.25 -16.29 2.76
N GLU A 27 -8.19 -17.58 2.44
CA GLU A 27 -8.56 -18.14 1.14
C GLU A 27 -10.03 -17.86 0.77
N ASP A 28 -10.96 -18.14 1.69
CA ASP A 28 -12.40 -17.90 1.45
C ASP A 28 -12.69 -16.40 1.28
N SER A 29 -11.99 -15.54 2.03
CA SER A 29 -12.13 -14.09 1.88
C SER A 29 -11.58 -13.61 0.54
N TRP A 30 -10.44 -14.17 0.10
CA TRP A 30 -9.81 -13.77 -1.15
C TRP A 30 -10.66 -14.16 -2.35
N GLU A 31 -11.15 -15.40 -2.39
CA GLU A 31 -12.04 -15.88 -3.44
C GLU A 31 -13.30 -15.00 -3.53
N ALA A 32 -13.95 -14.74 -2.39
CA ALA A 32 -15.17 -13.95 -2.37
C ALA A 32 -14.94 -12.48 -2.77
N LEU A 33 -13.87 -11.84 -2.27
CA LEU A 33 -13.55 -10.45 -2.61
C LEU A 33 -13.03 -10.29 -4.04
N GLN A 34 -12.42 -11.31 -4.62
CA GLN A 34 -11.99 -11.32 -6.01
C GLN A 34 -13.20 -11.36 -6.96
N GLU A 35 -14.13 -12.28 -6.72
CA GLU A 35 -15.29 -12.52 -7.60
C GLU A 35 -16.41 -11.49 -7.41
N ALA A 36 -16.43 -10.77 -6.28
CA ALA A 36 -17.42 -9.74 -6.00
C ALA A 36 -17.45 -8.66 -7.07
N ALA A 37 -18.67 -8.36 -7.54
CA ALA A 37 -18.86 -7.25 -8.46
C ALA A 37 -18.73 -5.91 -7.71
N TYR A 38 -18.25 -4.88 -8.42
CA TYR A 38 -18.11 -3.52 -7.89
C TYR A 38 -19.34 -3.02 -7.12
N LEU A 39 -20.54 -3.20 -7.69
CA LEU A 39 -21.79 -2.74 -7.07
C LEU A 39 -22.15 -3.45 -5.77
N GLU A 40 -21.66 -4.69 -5.58
CA GLU A 40 -21.85 -5.44 -4.35
C GLU A 40 -20.95 -4.90 -3.26
N LEU A 41 -19.68 -4.62 -3.57
CA LEU A 41 -18.71 -4.03 -2.64
C LEU A 41 -19.11 -2.64 -2.12
N LEU A 42 -19.98 -1.94 -2.86
CA LEU A 42 -20.55 -0.65 -2.46
C LEU A 42 -21.79 -0.75 -1.55
N ALA A 43 -22.23 -1.96 -1.21
CA ALA A 43 -23.39 -2.13 -0.35
C ALA A 43 -23.17 -1.42 1.01
N PRO A 44 -24.19 -0.74 1.55
CA PRO A 44 -24.04 0.04 2.78
C PRO A 44 -23.83 -0.83 4.03
N LYS A 45 -24.04 -2.14 3.94
CA LYS A 45 -23.89 -3.09 5.04
C LYS A 45 -23.04 -4.26 4.58
N LEU A 46 -22.08 -4.64 5.43
CA LEU A 46 -21.33 -5.88 5.30
C LEU A 46 -21.94 -6.93 6.24
N ARG A 47 -22.20 -8.13 5.72
CA ARG A 47 -22.61 -9.30 6.50
C ARG A 47 -21.59 -10.41 6.33
N ILE A 48 -21.22 -11.01 7.46
CA ILE A 48 -20.31 -12.15 7.47
C ILE A 48 -21.06 -13.33 8.06
N GLU A 49 -21.06 -14.44 7.34
CA GLU A 49 -21.61 -15.70 7.79
C GLU A 49 -20.50 -16.72 7.95
N TYR A 50 -20.20 -17.10 9.19
CA TYR A 50 -19.27 -18.19 9.45
C TYR A 50 -19.95 -19.55 9.30
N ALA A 51 -19.33 -20.44 8.53
CA ALA A 51 -19.87 -21.76 8.25
C ALA A 51 -20.17 -22.54 9.55
N GLY A 52 -21.44 -22.85 9.78
CA GLY A 52 -21.90 -23.59 10.97
C GLY A 52 -22.15 -22.74 12.22
N GLU A 53 -22.05 -21.42 12.13
CA GLU A 53 -22.30 -20.48 13.23
C GLU A 53 -23.58 -19.67 13.01
N GLN A 54 -24.41 -19.52 14.04
CA GLN A 54 -25.53 -18.57 14.01
C GLN A 54 -25.07 -17.22 14.56
N ALA A 55 -25.01 -16.22 13.67
CA ALA A 55 -24.66 -14.86 14.05
C ALA A 55 -25.85 -14.16 14.74
N GLN A 56 -25.69 -13.80 16.02
CA GLN A 56 -26.69 -13.01 16.76
C GLN A 56 -26.47 -11.49 16.61
N ASP A 57 -25.22 -11.07 16.36
CA ASP A 57 -24.84 -9.67 16.13
C ASP A 57 -23.91 -9.55 14.93
N GLN A 58 -24.44 -9.03 13.82
CA GLN A 58 -23.70 -8.88 12.57
C GLN A 58 -22.55 -7.87 12.66
N GLY A 59 -22.65 -6.85 13.53
CA GLY A 59 -21.57 -5.87 13.71
C GLY A 59 -20.35 -6.50 14.39
N GLY A 60 -20.60 -7.29 15.44
CA GLY A 60 -19.54 -8.05 16.11
C GLY A 60 -18.86 -9.07 15.21
N VAL A 61 -19.62 -9.77 14.36
CA VAL A 61 -19.07 -10.78 13.43
C VAL A 61 -18.25 -10.13 12.32
N ALA A 62 -18.66 -8.99 11.76
CA ALA A 62 -17.85 -8.25 10.79
C ALA A 62 -16.50 -7.81 11.39
N GLN A 63 -16.52 -7.31 12.63
CA GLN A 63 -15.29 -6.93 13.33
C GLN A 63 -14.35 -8.11 13.56
N ASP A 64 -14.91 -9.27 13.94
CA ASP A 64 -14.18 -10.51 14.15
C ASP A 64 -13.51 -10.98 12.84
N TRP A 65 -14.21 -10.86 11.71
CA TRP A 65 -13.66 -11.14 10.39
C TRP A 65 -12.48 -10.24 10.02
N PHE A 66 -12.64 -8.91 10.15
CA PHE A 66 -11.53 -7.97 9.91
C PHE A 66 -10.32 -8.29 10.80
N CYS A 67 -10.55 -8.61 12.07
CA CYS A 67 -9.50 -8.99 13.01
C CYS A 67 -8.79 -10.30 12.60
N GLY A 68 -9.56 -11.31 12.20
CA GLY A 68 -9.03 -12.60 11.78
C GLY A 68 -8.21 -12.52 10.50
N VAL A 69 -8.71 -11.80 9.48
CA VAL A 69 -7.97 -11.57 8.23
C VAL A 69 -6.70 -10.74 8.50
N GLY A 70 -6.78 -9.70 9.32
CA GLY A 70 -5.61 -8.90 9.71
C GLY A 70 -4.51 -9.74 10.38
N HIS A 71 -4.87 -10.64 11.30
CA HIS A 71 -3.90 -11.57 11.90
C HIS A 71 -3.31 -12.52 10.87
N ALA A 72 -4.12 -13.08 9.97
CA ALA A 72 -3.65 -14.00 8.93
C ALA A 72 -2.63 -13.33 7.99
N LEU A 73 -2.91 -12.08 7.57
CA LEU A 73 -1.97 -11.30 6.74
C LEU A 73 -0.66 -10.98 7.47
N ALA A 74 -0.73 -10.71 8.79
CA ALA A 74 0.44 -10.36 9.59
C ALA A 74 1.28 -11.57 10.04
N ALA A 75 0.68 -12.74 10.22
CA ALA A 75 1.30 -13.90 10.86
C ALA A 75 2.58 -14.38 10.15
N ASP A 76 2.55 -14.45 8.82
CA ASP A 76 3.65 -15.01 8.03
C ASP A 76 4.58 -13.95 7.43
N ALA A 77 4.25 -12.66 7.57
CA ALA A 77 4.99 -11.56 6.93
C ALA A 77 6.43 -11.37 7.45
N GLY A 78 6.76 -11.93 8.61
CA GLY A 78 8.10 -11.84 9.20
C GLY A 78 9.13 -12.84 8.66
N SER A 79 8.72 -13.78 7.81
CA SER A 79 9.63 -14.77 7.20
C SER A 79 9.83 -14.50 5.72
N ASP A 80 11.09 -14.52 5.28
CA ASP A 80 11.47 -14.40 3.86
C ASP A 80 11.08 -15.63 3.04
N GLU A 81 10.88 -16.77 3.69
CA GLU A 81 10.43 -18.02 3.06
C GLU A 81 8.90 -18.14 3.02
N SER A 82 8.16 -17.14 3.52
CA SER A 82 6.70 -17.18 3.51
C SER A 82 6.14 -16.89 2.13
N ALA A 83 4.98 -17.51 1.84
CA ALA A 83 4.12 -17.15 0.71
C ALA A 83 3.27 -15.88 0.99
N SER A 84 3.59 -15.11 2.04
CA SER A 84 2.81 -13.93 2.39
C SER A 84 2.97 -12.84 1.33
N ILE A 85 1.85 -12.23 0.96
CA ILE A 85 1.84 -11.07 0.06
C ILE A 85 2.41 -9.79 0.71
N LEU A 86 2.62 -9.81 2.03
CA LEU A 86 3.22 -8.73 2.80
C LEU A 86 4.57 -9.17 3.39
N THR A 87 5.40 -8.18 3.69
CA THR A 87 6.66 -8.35 4.41
C THR A 87 6.87 -7.21 5.40
N MET A 88 7.77 -7.38 6.36
CA MET A 88 8.17 -6.30 7.26
C MET A 88 9.16 -5.38 6.54
N GLY A 89 8.98 -4.07 6.64
CA GLY A 89 9.95 -3.13 6.07
C GLY A 89 11.33 -3.27 6.71
N ALA A 90 12.41 -3.09 5.94
CA ALA A 90 13.79 -3.39 6.36
C ALA A 90 14.18 -2.77 7.71
N SER A 91 13.71 -1.54 7.99
CA SER A 91 13.99 -0.81 9.23
C SER A 91 12.79 -0.65 10.16
N SER A 92 11.62 -1.22 9.84
CA SER A 92 10.39 -1.03 10.61
C SER A 92 9.71 -2.35 10.94
N ARG A 93 8.96 -2.40 12.05
CA ARG A 93 8.05 -3.52 12.31
C ARG A 93 6.70 -3.35 11.58
N MET A 94 6.68 -2.52 10.54
CA MET A 94 5.48 -2.20 9.78
C MET A 94 5.43 -3.04 8.51
N LEU A 95 4.23 -3.43 8.13
CA LEU A 95 3.96 -4.21 6.94
C LEU A 95 3.96 -3.34 5.70
N ILE A 96 4.60 -3.84 4.65
CA ILE A 96 4.60 -3.32 3.29
C ILE A 96 4.27 -4.47 2.32
N PRO A 97 3.84 -4.19 1.08
CA PRO A 97 3.76 -5.23 0.05
C PRO A 97 5.11 -5.93 -0.12
N ARG A 98 5.09 -7.25 -0.35
CA ARG A 98 6.31 -8.03 -0.58
C ARG A 98 6.73 -7.88 -2.06
N PRO A 99 7.95 -7.40 -2.37
CA PRO A 99 8.45 -7.37 -3.74
C PRO A 99 8.51 -8.77 -4.36
N VAL A 100 8.01 -8.94 -5.60
CA VAL A 100 8.19 -10.18 -6.36
C VAL A 100 9.37 -10.07 -7.32
N ARG A 101 10.24 -11.07 -7.30
CA ARG A 101 11.35 -11.19 -8.27
C ARG A 101 10.84 -11.88 -9.53
N LYS A 102 10.38 -11.08 -10.50
CA LYS A 102 9.81 -11.53 -11.78
C LYS A 102 10.63 -12.56 -12.55
N GLU A 103 11.96 -12.51 -12.42
CA GLU A 103 12.87 -13.38 -13.18
C GLU A 103 12.88 -14.83 -12.67
N THR A 104 12.32 -15.08 -11.48
CA THR A 104 12.41 -16.37 -10.80
C THR A 104 11.09 -16.91 -10.30
N ASP A 105 9.98 -16.17 -10.45
CA ASP A 105 8.72 -16.49 -9.78
C ASP A 105 7.55 -16.65 -10.76
N ASP A 106 7.26 -17.91 -11.11
CA ASP A 106 6.09 -18.29 -11.92
C ASP A 106 4.74 -17.95 -11.23
N SER A 107 4.75 -17.56 -9.95
CA SER A 107 3.55 -17.22 -9.17
C SER A 107 3.23 -15.71 -9.11
N ALA A 108 4.01 -14.87 -9.80
CA ALA A 108 3.87 -13.41 -9.76
C ALA A 108 2.45 -12.92 -10.08
N GLU A 109 1.75 -13.53 -11.05
CA GLU A 109 0.38 -13.14 -11.41
C GLU A 109 -0.61 -13.36 -10.25
N GLY A 110 -0.48 -14.47 -9.52
CA GLY A 110 -1.27 -14.74 -8.33
C GLY A 110 -1.00 -13.71 -7.24
N HIS A 111 0.27 -13.40 -7.00
CA HIS A 111 0.68 -12.40 -6.01
C HIS A 111 0.08 -11.01 -6.29
N TYR A 112 0.16 -10.52 -7.54
CA TYR A 112 -0.40 -9.22 -7.91
C TYR A 112 -1.92 -9.18 -7.77
N ARG A 113 -2.60 -10.28 -8.13
CA ARG A 113 -4.04 -10.42 -7.92
C ARG A 113 -4.39 -10.39 -6.43
N ASP A 114 -3.62 -11.07 -5.61
CA ASP A 114 -3.85 -11.12 -4.17
C ASP A 114 -3.60 -9.76 -3.50
N LEU A 115 -2.64 -8.97 -3.99
CA LEU A 115 -2.46 -7.57 -3.56
C LEU A 115 -3.64 -6.67 -3.98
N PHE A 116 -4.19 -6.86 -5.17
CA PHE A 116 -5.41 -6.16 -5.57
C PHE A 116 -6.57 -6.49 -4.62
N VAL A 117 -6.76 -7.77 -4.29
CA VAL A 117 -7.80 -8.19 -3.33
C VAL A 117 -7.52 -7.62 -1.93
N CYS A 118 -6.26 -7.57 -1.49
CA CYS A 118 -5.85 -6.89 -0.26
C CYS A 118 -6.27 -5.41 -0.26
N GLY A 119 -6.14 -4.73 -1.40
CA GLY A 119 -6.61 -3.36 -1.58
C GLY A 119 -8.11 -3.21 -1.32
N ARG A 120 -8.93 -4.10 -1.91
CA ARG A 120 -10.39 -4.15 -1.67
C ARG A 120 -10.70 -4.39 -0.19
N PHE A 121 -9.99 -5.32 0.45
CA PHE A 121 -10.13 -5.60 1.88
C PHE A 121 -9.84 -4.36 2.74
N LEU A 122 -8.75 -3.64 2.49
CA LEU A 122 -8.41 -2.41 3.23
C LEU A 122 -9.45 -1.30 3.02
N ALA A 123 -10.02 -1.19 1.81
CA ALA A 123 -11.09 -0.23 1.56
C ALA A 123 -12.38 -0.59 2.32
N LEU A 124 -12.77 -1.87 2.34
CA LEU A 124 -13.88 -2.35 3.17
C LEU A 124 -13.62 -2.14 4.66
N ALA A 125 -12.40 -2.36 5.13
CA ALA A 125 -12.02 -2.06 6.51
C ALA A 125 -12.11 -0.56 6.82
N THR A 126 -11.82 0.31 5.85
CA THR A 126 -11.98 1.76 6.01
C THR A 126 -13.46 2.14 6.13
N LEU A 127 -14.34 1.48 5.37
CA LEU A 127 -15.79 1.76 5.35
C LEU A 127 -16.55 1.15 6.52
N HIS A 128 -16.18 -0.06 6.93
CA HIS A 128 -16.96 -0.89 7.87
C HIS A 128 -16.17 -1.32 9.11
N GLY A 129 -14.86 -1.12 9.13
CA GLY A 129 -13.93 -1.83 10.03
C GLY A 129 -14.07 -1.52 11.50
N GLY A 130 -14.70 -0.40 11.89
CA GLY A 130 -15.13 -0.06 13.26
C GLY A 130 -14.03 0.06 14.33
N ARG A 131 -12.92 -0.65 14.18
CA ARG A 131 -11.74 -0.71 15.03
C ARG A 131 -10.52 -1.02 14.16
N PRO A 132 -9.32 -0.66 14.64
CA PRO A 132 -8.06 -1.00 13.99
C PRO A 132 -7.88 -2.50 13.70
N LEU A 133 -7.30 -2.79 12.55
CA LEU A 133 -6.83 -4.11 12.17
C LEU A 133 -5.56 -4.46 12.96
N PRO A 134 -5.38 -5.74 13.36
CA PRO A 134 -4.16 -6.24 13.99
C PRO A 134 -3.04 -6.48 12.95
N MET A 135 -2.86 -5.54 12.03
CA MET A 135 -1.82 -5.55 11.01
C MET A 135 -1.15 -4.17 10.99
N PRO A 136 0.11 -4.03 11.43
CA PRO A 136 0.77 -2.72 11.53
C PRO A 136 1.19 -2.23 10.14
N LEU A 137 0.24 -1.82 9.29
CA LEU A 137 0.50 -1.34 7.93
C LEU A 137 1.30 -0.04 7.94
N SER A 138 2.35 0.04 7.11
CA SER A 138 3.22 1.21 7.05
C SER A 138 2.45 2.48 6.64
N PRO A 139 2.68 3.64 7.31
CA PRO A 139 2.10 4.93 6.91
C PRO A 139 2.43 5.32 5.47
N PHE A 140 3.58 4.87 4.96
CA PHE A 140 3.96 5.02 3.56
C PHE A 140 2.92 4.40 2.62
N VAL A 141 2.43 3.20 2.93
CA VAL A 141 1.40 2.54 2.12
C VAL A 141 0.12 3.37 2.13
N CYS A 142 -0.26 3.91 3.30
CA CYS A 142 -1.43 4.78 3.44
C CYS A 142 -1.31 6.04 2.57
N LYS A 143 -0.11 6.63 2.42
CA LYS A 143 0.13 7.75 1.49
C LYS A 143 -0.21 7.39 0.05
N TYR A 144 0.19 6.21 -0.42
CA TYR A 144 -0.17 5.74 -1.76
C TYR A 144 -1.67 5.55 -1.94
N LEU A 145 -2.36 4.96 -0.95
CA LEU A 145 -3.81 4.74 -0.99
C LEU A 145 -4.60 6.06 -1.08
N VAL A 146 -4.13 7.15 -0.48
CA VAL A 146 -4.77 8.48 -0.57
C VAL A 146 -4.17 9.38 -1.66
N GLY A 147 -3.21 8.88 -2.44
CA GLY A 147 -2.54 9.65 -3.49
C GLY A 147 -1.70 10.83 -2.97
N ALA A 148 -1.18 10.73 -1.75
CA ALA A 148 -0.27 11.71 -1.16
C ALA A 148 1.19 11.50 -1.62
N PRO A 149 1.99 12.57 -1.75
CA PRO A 149 3.39 12.46 -2.13
C PRO A 149 4.23 11.81 -1.03
N VAL A 150 5.34 11.17 -1.45
CA VAL A 150 6.34 10.61 -0.55
C VAL A 150 7.29 11.70 -0.07
N GLU A 151 7.71 11.58 1.19
CA GLU A 151 8.63 12.49 1.88
C GLU A 151 9.91 11.76 2.30
N LEU A 152 10.97 12.52 2.59
CA LEU A 152 12.24 11.95 3.05
C LEU A 152 12.10 11.17 4.38
N SER A 153 11.16 11.58 5.23
CA SER A 153 10.81 10.89 6.47
C SER A 153 10.27 9.48 6.24
N ASP A 154 9.57 9.24 5.14
CA ASP A 154 9.05 7.91 4.80
C ASP A 154 10.21 6.95 4.49
N MET A 155 11.22 7.43 3.76
CA MET A 155 12.44 6.66 3.52
C MET A 155 13.13 6.28 4.82
N LYS A 156 13.26 7.23 5.76
CA LYS A 156 13.88 6.96 7.07
C LYS A 156 13.17 5.85 7.84
N LEU A 157 11.84 5.76 7.73
CA LEU A 157 11.04 4.73 8.36
C LEU A 157 11.21 3.36 7.69
N LEU A 158 11.23 3.33 6.36
CA LEU A 158 11.27 2.09 5.58
C LEU A 158 12.68 1.49 5.54
N ASP A 159 13.67 2.32 5.24
CA ASP A 159 15.08 1.96 5.14
C ASP A 159 15.96 3.07 5.73
N SER A 160 16.23 2.92 7.03
CA SER A 160 17.08 3.83 7.79
C SER A 160 18.54 3.78 7.37
N ASP A 161 19.00 2.69 6.75
CA ASP A 161 20.37 2.56 6.26
C ASP A 161 20.53 3.35 4.96
N PHE A 162 19.61 3.19 4.01
CA PHE A 162 19.59 4.00 2.80
C PHE A 162 19.48 5.48 3.14
N TYR A 163 18.56 5.85 4.04
CA TYR A 163 18.41 7.24 4.49
C TYR A 163 19.72 7.80 5.06
N ARG A 164 20.34 7.10 6.02
CA ARG A 164 21.59 7.55 6.65
C ARG A 164 22.76 7.64 5.68
N GLN A 165 22.83 6.75 4.69
CA GLN A 165 23.98 6.70 3.79
C GLN A 165 23.83 7.56 2.53
N ARG A 166 22.61 7.86 2.08
CA ARG A 166 22.35 8.51 0.78
C ARG A 166 21.56 9.82 0.88
N VAL A 167 20.80 10.03 1.95
CA VAL A 167 19.97 11.22 2.13
C VAL A 167 20.55 12.15 3.19
N GLU A 168 20.79 11.63 4.40
CA GLU A 168 21.24 12.40 5.56
C GLU A 168 22.53 13.22 5.33
N PRO A 169 23.57 12.71 4.64
CA PRO A 169 24.80 13.47 4.41
C PRO A 169 24.58 14.73 3.58
N LEU A 170 23.58 14.70 2.68
CA LEU A 170 23.26 15.83 1.82
C LEU A 170 22.40 16.90 2.51
N LEU A 171 21.83 16.61 3.69
CA LEU A 171 20.97 17.55 4.41
C LEU A 171 21.76 18.57 5.25
N SER A 172 23.07 18.40 5.41
CA SER A 172 23.92 19.36 6.13
C SER A 172 24.21 20.59 5.25
N PRO A 173 24.54 21.77 5.85
CA PRO A 173 24.75 23.02 5.10
C PRO A 173 25.79 22.95 3.95
N ASP A 174 26.81 22.12 4.13
CA ASP A 174 27.92 21.90 3.18
C ASP A 174 27.95 20.46 2.65
N GLY A 175 26.88 19.69 2.88
CA GLY A 175 26.82 18.26 2.59
C GLY A 175 26.91 17.91 1.11
N LEU A 176 26.37 18.77 0.24
CA LEU A 176 26.49 18.59 -1.21
C LEU A 176 27.96 18.68 -1.63
N GLU A 177 28.67 19.72 -1.20
CA GLU A 177 30.08 19.91 -1.51
C GLU A 177 30.96 18.78 -0.96
N GLU A 178 30.68 18.32 0.25
CA GLU A 178 31.40 17.19 0.88
C GLU A 178 31.21 15.87 0.11
N VAL A 179 29.97 15.58 -0.30
CA VAL A 179 29.65 14.36 -1.06
C VAL A 179 30.27 14.41 -2.45
N GLU A 180 30.17 15.54 -3.17
CA GLU A 180 30.80 15.71 -4.49
C GLU A 180 32.33 15.61 -4.41
N ALA A 181 32.94 16.17 -3.35
CA ALA A 181 34.38 16.04 -3.12
C ALA A 181 34.81 14.60 -2.86
N ALA A 182 34.01 13.82 -2.14
CA ALA A 182 34.26 12.40 -1.89
C ALA A 182 34.09 11.53 -3.14
N LEU A 183 33.13 11.86 -4.01
CA LEU A 183 32.91 11.19 -5.30
C LEU A 183 33.96 11.57 -6.35
N GLY A 184 34.52 12.78 -6.26
CA GLY A 184 35.43 13.34 -7.26
C GLY A 184 34.72 13.90 -8.50
N GLU A 185 33.39 13.98 -8.48
CA GLU A 185 32.55 14.48 -9.56
C GLU A 185 31.25 15.08 -9.01
N PRO A 186 30.59 16.01 -9.75
CA PRO A 186 29.33 16.60 -9.31
C PRO A 186 28.20 15.57 -9.33
N LEU A 187 27.30 15.67 -8.36
CA LEU A 187 26.08 14.87 -8.37
C LEU A 187 25.19 15.31 -9.54
N THR A 188 24.53 14.33 -10.15
CA THR A 188 23.52 14.54 -11.19
C THR A 188 22.22 13.87 -10.80
N PHE A 189 21.14 14.09 -11.54
CA PHE A 189 19.83 13.49 -11.27
C PHE A 189 19.79 12.02 -11.72
N LEU A 190 20.70 11.22 -11.17
CA LEU A 190 20.81 9.78 -11.33
C LEU A 190 20.49 9.07 -10.01
N SER A 191 19.86 7.91 -10.09
CA SER A 191 19.65 7.03 -8.95
C SER A 191 20.97 6.41 -8.50
N VAL A 192 20.97 5.84 -7.29
CA VAL A 192 22.11 5.07 -6.79
C VAL A 192 22.11 3.70 -7.46
N PRO A 193 23.23 3.27 -8.09
CA PRO A 193 23.34 1.92 -8.63
C PRO A 193 23.30 0.89 -7.49
N THR A 194 22.62 -0.23 -7.71
CA THR A 194 22.61 -1.39 -6.80
C THR A 194 23.36 -2.55 -7.46
N GLU A 195 23.58 -3.64 -6.72
CA GLU A 195 24.19 -4.85 -7.31
C GLU A 195 23.33 -5.43 -8.46
N LEU A 196 22.03 -5.16 -8.44
CA LEU A 196 21.06 -5.70 -9.38
C LEU A 196 20.72 -4.73 -10.51
N ARG A 197 20.91 -3.41 -10.32
CA ARG A 197 20.50 -2.40 -11.29
C ARG A 197 21.51 -1.26 -11.43
N PRO A 198 21.81 -0.84 -12.67
CA PRO A 198 22.63 0.35 -12.89
C PRO A 198 21.90 1.62 -12.43
N ALA A 199 22.64 2.72 -12.34
CA ALA A 199 22.04 4.03 -12.12
C ALA A 199 21.09 4.39 -13.28
N GLU A 200 19.93 4.93 -12.94
CA GLU A 200 18.90 5.36 -13.88
C GLU A 200 18.67 6.87 -13.75
N GLU A 201 18.22 7.51 -14.83
CA GLU A 201 17.83 8.92 -14.75
C GLU A 201 16.57 9.08 -13.88
N LEU A 202 16.67 9.91 -12.85
CA LEU A 202 15.55 10.23 -11.95
C LEU A 202 14.47 11.09 -12.64
N GLU A 203 14.85 11.76 -13.71
CA GLU A 203 14.00 12.58 -14.58
C GLU A 203 14.64 12.69 -15.96
N PRO A 204 13.88 13.01 -17.03
CA PRO A 204 14.42 13.07 -18.38
C PRO A 204 15.62 14.02 -18.52
N GLY A 205 16.76 13.49 -18.98
CA GLY A 205 18.01 14.25 -19.10
C GLY A 205 18.74 14.45 -17.78
N GLY A 206 18.37 13.69 -16.75
CA GLY A 206 18.90 13.77 -15.39
C GLY A 206 20.41 13.54 -15.32
N ALA A 207 20.98 12.72 -16.23
CA ALA A 207 22.42 12.48 -16.30
C ALA A 207 23.24 13.75 -16.60
N CYS A 208 22.63 14.74 -17.26
CA CYS A 208 23.29 16.02 -17.58
C CYS A 208 22.91 17.15 -16.61
N ARG A 209 21.91 16.94 -15.75
CA ARG A 209 21.43 17.96 -14.81
C ARG A 209 22.20 17.83 -13.51
N LYS A 210 23.00 18.84 -13.15
CA LYS A 210 23.71 18.88 -11.87
C LYS A 210 22.77 19.14 -10.70
N VAL A 211 23.05 18.48 -9.58
CA VAL A 211 22.44 18.80 -8.30
C VAL A 211 23.06 20.11 -7.78
N THR A 212 22.23 20.98 -7.24
CA THR A 212 22.58 22.31 -6.72
C THR A 212 21.81 22.52 -5.43
N LYS A 213 22.22 23.47 -4.59
CA LYS A 213 21.49 23.80 -3.36
C LYS A 213 20.02 24.16 -3.63
N GLU A 214 19.71 24.80 -4.76
CA GLU A 214 18.32 25.15 -5.10
C GLU A 214 17.47 23.94 -5.49
N ASN A 215 18.06 22.90 -6.11
CA ASN A 215 17.33 21.74 -6.62
C ASN A 215 17.51 20.46 -5.79
N LEU A 216 18.33 20.51 -4.74
CA LEU A 216 18.71 19.37 -3.91
C LEU A 216 17.51 18.64 -3.30
N HIS A 217 16.53 19.38 -2.78
CA HIS A 217 15.34 18.76 -2.21
C HIS A 217 14.58 17.91 -3.24
N ARG A 218 14.48 18.39 -4.48
CA ARG A 218 13.83 17.64 -5.57
C ARG A 218 14.63 16.39 -5.93
N TYR A 219 15.96 16.50 -6.00
CA TYR A 219 16.83 15.35 -6.19
C TYR A 219 16.62 14.29 -5.10
N LEU A 220 16.60 14.69 -3.82
CA LEU A 220 16.40 13.76 -2.70
C LEU A 220 15.02 13.08 -2.72
N VAL A 221 13.96 13.82 -3.02
CA VAL A 221 12.61 13.22 -3.17
C VAL A 221 12.61 12.19 -4.30
N LEU A 222 13.14 12.54 -5.47
CA LEU A 222 13.20 11.61 -6.60
C LEU A 222 14.09 10.40 -6.30
N LEU A 223 15.20 10.60 -5.59
CA LEU A 223 16.08 9.51 -5.18
C LEU A 223 15.35 8.53 -4.25
N CYS A 224 14.59 9.05 -3.29
CA CYS A 224 13.76 8.24 -2.41
C CYS A 224 12.65 7.52 -3.18
N GLU A 225 11.92 8.22 -4.06
CA GLU A 225 10.90 7.62 -4.91
C GLU A 225 11.48 6.54 -5.80
N ALA A 226 12.65 6.75 -6.41
CA ALA A 226 13.30 5.77 -7.26
C ALA A 226 13.67 4.50 -6.48
N PHE A 227 14.26 4.64 -5.29
CA PHE A 227 14.58 3.48 -4.45
C PHE A 227 13.31 2.71 -4.06
N LEU A 228 12.29 3.41 -3.54
CA LEU A 228 11.06 2.78 -3.06
C LEU A 228 10.25 2.15 -4.20
N CYS A 229 10.15 2.83 -5.34
CA CYS A 229 9.39 2.35 -6.49
C CYS A 229 10.16 1.31 -7.31
N SER A 230 11.49 1.20 -7.17
CA SER A 230 12.24 0.26 -8.00
C SER A 230 11.82 -1.19 -7.75
N GLU A 231 11.42 -1.52 -6.52
CA GLU A 231 11.06 -2.90 -6.12
C GLU A 231 9.58 -3.09 -5.79
N LEU A 232 8.84 -2.00 -5.52
CA LEU A 232 7.46 -2.09 -5.02
C LEU A 232 6.41 -1.47 -5.92
N ARG A 233 6.79 -0.88 -7.07
CA ARG A 233 5.87 -0.05 -7.86
C ARG A 233 4.63 -0.84 -8.31
N GLU A 234 4.81 -2.07 -8.76
CA GLU A 234 3.71 -2.86 -9.30
C GLU A 234 2.83 -3.41 -8.19
N GLU A 235 3.46 -3.84 -7.10
CA GLU A 235 2.81 -4.28 -5.87
C GLU A 235 1.93 -3.18 -5.28
N LEU A 236 2.49 -1.97 -5.14
CA LEU A 236 1.75 -0.78 -4.71
C LEU A 236 0.64 -0.43 -5.69
N GLN A 237 0.89 -0.52 -7.00
CA GLN A 237 -0.13 -0.24 -8.01
C GLN A 237 -1.32 -1.18 -7.90
N CYS A 238 -1.09 -2.49 -7.76
CA CYS A 238 -2.16 -3.47 -7.59
C CYS A 238 -2.96 -3.21 -6.31
N LEU A 239 -2.27 -2.97 -5.19
CA LEU A 239 -2.91 -2.63 -3.91
C LEU A 239 -3.76 -1.37 -4.01
N VAL A 240 -3.23 -0.30 -4.61
CA VAL A 240 -3.94 0.97 -4.83
C VAL A 240 -5.14 0.79 -5.75
N GLN A 241 -4.98 0.04 -6.84
CA GLN A 241 -6.08 -0.26 -7.76
C GLN A 241 -7.23 -0.98 -7.05
N GLY A 242 -6.92 -1.99 -6.24
CA GLY A 242 -7.93 -2.69 -5.46
C GLY A 242 -8.62 -1.81 -4.43
N PHE A 243 -7.87 -0.92 -3.78
CA PHE A 243 -8.42 0.03 -2.84
C PHE A 243 -9.36 1.03 -3.51
N TRP A 244 -8.94 1.63 -4.63
CA TRP A 244 -9.75 2.59 -5.39
C TRP A 244 -10.91 1.97 -6.14
N ASP A 245 -10.87 0.67 -6.39
CA ASP A 245 -12.01 -0.07 -6.92
C ASP A 245 -13.19 -0.06 -5.95
N VAL A 246 -12.97 0.06 -4.64
CA VAL A 246 -14.05 0.17 -3.65
C VAL A 246 -14.22 1.61 -3.15
N LEU A 247 -13.10 2.29 -2.90
CA LEU A 247 -13.07 3.65 -2.35
C LEU A 247 -12.27 4.58 -3.27
N PRO A 248 -12.93 5.17 -4.29
CA PRO A 248 -12.27 6.00 -5.28
C PRO A 248 -11.51 7.19 -4.69
N LEU A 249 -10.39 7.56 -5.31
CA LEU A 249 -9.55 8.66 -4.85
C LEU A 249 -10.31 9.99 -4.71
N GLU A 250 -11.27 10.26 -5.60
CA GLU A 250 -12.12 11.44 -5.54
C GLU A 250 -12.99 11.45 -4.27
N ALA A 251 -13.46 10.29 -3.82
CA ALA A 251 -14.25 10.17 -2.60
C ALA A 251 -13.38 10.42 -1.35
N LEU A 252 -12.15 9.89 -1.33
CA LEU A 252 -11.17 10.16 -0.27
C LEU A 252 -10.88 11.66 -0.16
N ARG A 253 -10.64 12.31 -1.31
CA ARG A 253 -10.39 13.76 -1.38
C ARG A 253 -11.60 14.57 -0.95
N ALA A 254 -12.81 14.18 -1.36
CA ALA A 254 -14.05 14.84 -0.95
C ALA A 254 -14.31 14.70 0.56
N ALA A 255 -13.86 13.60 1.17
CA ALA A 255 -13.91 13.38 2.61
C ALA A 255 -12.76 14.05 3.38
N HIS A 256 -11.81 14.70 2.70
CA HIS A 256 -10.59 15.25 3.28
C HIS A 256 -9.80 14.23 4.11
N LEU A 257 -9.79 12.95 3.69
CA LEU A 257 -9.08 11.89 4.41
C LEU A 257 -7.58 11.95 4.09
N GLU A 258 -6.76 12.29 5.08
CA GLU A 258 -5.30 12.31 4.94
C GLU A 258 -4.69 10.92 5.23
N ALA A 259 -3.41 10.74 4.86
CA ALA A 259 -2.72 9.47 5.06
C ALA A 259 -2.63 9.09 6.55
N SER A 260 -2.48 10.09 7.44
CA SER A 260 -2.50 9.89 8.90
C SER A 260 -3.86 9.43 9.41
N ASP A 261 -4.95 9.97 8.87
CA ASP A 261 -6.30 9.57 9.25
C ASP A 261 -6.55 8.11 8.82
N LEU A 262 -6.17 7.78 7.58
CA LEU A 262 -6.28 6.42 7.08
C LEU A 262 -5.45 5.44 7.91
N ALA A 263 -4.22 5.81 8.28
CA ALA A 263 -3.38 4.98 9.15
C ALA A 263 -4.05 4.74 10.51
N ILE A 264 -4.66 5.76 11.11
CA ILE A 264 -5.40 5.64 12.38
C ILE A 264 -6.63 4.73 12.22
N LEU A 265 -7.39 4.87 11.13
CA LEU A 265 -8.56 4.03 10.86
C LEU A 265 -8.17 2.55 10.69
N LEU A 266 -7.13 2.28 9.91
CA LEU A 266 -6.72 0.92 9.58
C LEU A 266 -5.89 0.26 10.68
N THR A 267 -5.01 0.99 11.35
CA THR A 267 -3.99 0.40 12.24
C THR A 267 -4.04 0.97 13.66
N GLY A 268 -4.88 1.97 13.89
CA GLY A 268 -4.98 2.67 15.17
C GLY A 268 -3.90 3.74 15.32
N SER A 269 -3.96 4.49 16.41
CA SER A 269 -2.84 5.33 16.80
C SER A 269 -1.67 4.43 17.18
N CYS A 270 -0.64 4.35 16.32
CA CYS A 270 0.65 3.83 16.75
C CYS A 270 1.09 4.66 17.97
N GLY A 271 1.09 4.05 19.15
CA GLY A 271 1.83 4.57 20.29
C GLY A 271 3.30 4.57 19.88
N VAL A 272 3.84 5.76 19.65
CA VAL A 272 5.29 6.00 19.59
C VAL A 272 5.89 5.73 20.96
#